data_AF-A0A3C1HX23-F1
#
_entry.id   AF-A0A3C1HX23-F1
#
_cell.length_a   1.000
_cell.length_b   1.000
_cell.length_c   1.000
_cell.angle_alpha   90.00
_cell.angle_beta   90.00
_cell.angle_gamma   90.00
#
_symmetry.space_group_name_H-M   'P 1'
#
loop_
_entity.id
_entity.type
_entity.pdbx_description
1 polymer ?
#
loop_
_entity_poly.entity_id
_entity_poly.type
_entity_poly.pdbx_seq_one_letter_code
_entity_poly.pdbx_strand_id
1 'polypeptide(L)'
;ELDKMDEAMISLSLAYQKNPHDFDSNYFMGYALVKAKQYDKAVPCLKKALIVRPDATGVNLLLGQSYYNSHHYHDSLPCFKKALIEDPANKDALYSMADAMTQEGHGDKAIKVFMHLRADPVYGPRSCLQAGIYHLSLGEFDNAITDLMIGLKHENVDDDIKVEIRYKLAQAYFAKNQLSNGLIQLKEIRFINSNYKDVNALIARYQELSQNSNLQLYLTAGTGDFVALCRKVIQAYYKDSQLKFMDINMGQVFTDFVLEVDSPKFSDSEIFRFFRTTGSTGELFIRDFHGHLHDTKADRGICVTAGNFTEEARRYIEGRPLDLIEKNQLTTLLKQVSV
;
A
#
# COMPACT_ATOMS: atom_id res chain seq x y z
N GLU A 1 -32.86 -5.59 -21.73
CA GLU A 1 -31.71 -5.90 -22.62
C GLU A 1 -31.62 -7.38 -22.95
N LEU A 2 -31.82 -8.30 -22.00
CA LEU A 2 -31.86 -9.75 -22.24
C LEU A 2 -32.84 -10.17 -23.36
N ASP A 3 -34.06 -9.66 -23.34
CA ASP A 3 -35.10 -9.97 -24.34
C ASP A 3 -34.68 -9.62 -25.78
N LYS A 4 -33.98 -8.49 -25.96
CA LYS A 4 -33.45 -8.05 -27.27
C LYS A 4 -32.24 -8.86 -27.70
N MET A 5 -31.47 -9.39 -26.74
CA MET A 5 -30.31 -10.23 -27.00
C MET A 5 -30.76 -11.61 -27.50
N ASP A 6 -31.82 -12.15 -26.91
CA ASP A 6 -32.39 -13.45 -27.30
C ASP A 6 -33.07 -13.37 -28.68
N GLU A 7 -33.82 -12.29 -28.96
CA GLU A 7 -34.37 -12.01 -30.31
C GLU A 7 -33.27 -11.84 -31.38
N ALA A 8 -32.18 -11.14 -31.03
CA ALA A 8 -31.03 -10.98 -31.92
C ALA A 8 -30.35 -12.32 -32.20
N MET A 9 -30.17 -13.17 -31.18
CA MET A 9 -29.61 -14.51 -31.35
C MET A 9 -30.49 -15.41 -32.21
N ILE A 10 -31.83 -15.34 -32.07
CA ILE A 10 -32.77 -16.07 -32.92
C ILE A 10 -32.66 -15.57 -34.37
N SER A 11 -32.68 -14.26 -34.59
CA SER A 11 -32.60 -13.66 -35.93
C SER A 11 -31.26 -13.99 -36.62
N LEU A 12 -30.16 -13.96 -35.88
CA LEU A 12 -28.84 -14.35 -36.36
C LEU A 12 -28.74 -15.84 -36.63
N SER A 13 -29.41 -16.69 -35.84
CA SER A 13 -29.47 -18.13 -36.10
C SER A 13 -30.19 -18.45 -37.41
N LEU A 14 -31.27 -17.73 -37.71
CA LEU A 14 -32.01 -17.86 -38.97
C LEU A 14 -31.17 -17.35 -40.16
N ALA A 15 -30.47 -16.22 -40.01
CA ALA A 15 -29.55 -15.71 -41.02
C ALA A 15 -28.41 -16.71 -41.29
N TYR A 16 -27.82 -17.27 -40.24
CA TYR A 16 -26.80 -18.30 -40.33
C TYR A 16 -27.32 -19.58 -41.00
N GLN A 17 -28.56 -20.01 -40.73
CA GLN A 17 -29.18 -21.15 -41.43
C GLN A 17 -29.37 -20.87 -42.93
N LYS A 18 -29.73 -19.64 -43.31
CA LYS A 18 -29.92 -19.25 -44.71
C LYS A 18 -28.60 -19.15 -45.47
N ASN A 19 -27.53 -18.64 -44.84
CA ASN A 19 -26.21 -18.58 -45.45
C ASN A 19 -25.09 -18.81 -44.43
N PRO A 20 -24.70 -20.09 -44.19
CA PRO A 20 -23.70 -20.44 -43.18
C PRO A 20 -22.28 -19.95 -43.49
N HIS A 21 -22.03 -19.52 -44.73
CA HIS A 21 -20.72 -19.09 -45.23
C HIS A 21 -20.66 -17.58 -45.51
N ASP A 22 -21.69 -16.83 -45.14
CA ASP A 22 -21.70 -15.39 -45.27
C ASP A 22 -20.87 -14.70 -44.18
N PHE A 23 -20.18 -13.63 -44.54
CA PHE A 23 -19.35 -12.86 -43.62
C PHE A 23 -20.19 -12.21 -42.52
N ASP A 24 -21.24 -11.48 -42.88
CA ASP A 24 -22.02 -10.67 -41.94
C ASP A 24 -22.73 -11.56 -40.92
N SER A 25 -23.30 -12.67 -41.39
CA SER A 25 -23.96 -13.67 -40.53
C SER A 25 -22.99 -14.26 -39.48
N ASN A 26 -21.79 -14.65 -39.90
CA ASN A 26 -20.78 -15.19 -38.99
C ASN A 26 -20.18 -14.14 -38.06
N TYR A 27 -19.96 -12.92 -38.55
CA TYR A 27 -19.46 -11.80 -37.77
C TYR A 27 -20.43 -11.38 -36.66
N PHE A 28 -21.69 -11.10 -37.00
CA PHE A 28 -22.67 -10.65 -36.02
C PHE A 28 -23.03 -11.75 -35.02
N MET A 29 -23.07 -13.01 -35.45
CA MET A 29 -23.21 -14.15 -34.52
C MET A 29 -22.03 -14.21 -33.54
N GLY A 30 -20.79 -14.13 -34.03
CA GLY A 30 -19.60 -14.09 -33.20
C GLY A 30 -19.62 -12.91 -32.21
N TYR A 31 -19.97 -11.72 -32.68
CA TYR A 31 -20.10 -10.52 -31.84
C TYR A 31 -21.16 -10.67 -30.74
N ALA A 32 -22.34 -11.20 -31.07
CA ALA A 32 -23.40 -11.43 -30.10
C ALA A 32 -22.98 -12.47 -29.04
N LEU A 33 -22.26 -13.52 -29.44
CA LEU A 33 -21.69 -14.52 -28.54
C LEU A 33 -20.64 -13.92 -27.59
N VAL A 34 -19.77 -13.03 -28.09
CA VAL A 34 -18.80 -12.29 -27.25
C VAL A 34 -19.53 -11.43 -26.20
N LYS A 35 -20.57 -10.69 -26.62
CA LYS A 35 -21.38 -9.87 -25.70
C LYS A 35 -22.12 -10.72 -24.67
N ALA A 36 -22.54 -11.93 -25.04
CA ALA A 36 -23.12 -12.93 -24.15
C ALA A 36 -22.06 -13.68 -23.29
N LYS A 37 -20.78 -13.31 -23.39
CA LYS A 37 -19.63 -13.96 -22.72
C LYS A 37 -19.48 -15.47 -23.06
N GLN A 38 -20.02 -15.90 -24.21
CA GLN A 38 -19.90 -17.27 -24.72
C GLN A 38 -18.70 -17.37 -25.67
N TYR A 39 -17.51 -17.13 -25.13
CA TYR A 39 -16.29 -16.95 -25.91
C TYR A 39 -15.89 -18.18 -26.74
N ASP A 40 -15.99 -19.38 -26.18
CA ASP A 40 -15.67 -20.63 -26.90
C ASP A 40 -16.53 -20.83 -28.15
N LYS A 41 -17.81 -20.41 -28.09
CA LYS A 41 -18.73 -20.48 -29.22
C LYS A 41 -18.51 -19.37 -30.22
N ALA A 42 -18.00 -18.21 -29.79
CA ALA A 42 -17.71 -17.08 -30.68
C ALA A 42 -16.54 -17.39 -31.62
N VAL A 43 -15.49 -18.07 -31.14
CA VAL A 43 -14.29 -18.42 -31.91
C VAL A 43 -14.58 -19.04 -33.28
N PRO A 44 -15.37 -20.13 -33.40
CA PRO A 44 -15.64 -20.74 -34.72
C PRO A 44 -16.41 -19.82 -35.67
N CYS A 45 -17.34 -19.00 -35.17
CA CYS A 45 -18.06 -18.01 -35.98
C CYS A 45 -17.11 -16.92 -36.50
N LEU A 46 -16.28 -16.36 -35.63
CA LEU A 46 -15.31 -15.32 -35.99
C LEU A 46 -14.23 -15.85 -36.94
N LYS A 47 -13.76 -17.09 -36.76
CA LYS A 47 -12.86 -17.76 -37.72
C LYS A 47 -13.49 -17.91 -39.11
N LYS A 48 -14.77 -18.30 -39.20
CA LYS A 48 -15.48 -18.37 -40.48
C LYS A 48 -15.61 -17.01 -41.15
N ALA A 49 -15.90 -15.95 -40.38
CA ALA A 49 -15.91 -14.59 -40.91
C ALA A 49 -14.54 -14.21 -41.50
N LEU A 50 -13.43 -14.52 -40.81
CA LEU A 50 -12.07 -14.27 -41.34
C LEU A 50 -11.71 -15.12 -42.57
N ILE A 51 -12.31 -16.29 -42.78
CA ILE A 51 -12.12 -17.05 -44.02
C ILE A 51 -12.71 -16.30 -45.22
N VAL A 52 -13.85 -15.63 -45.03
CA VAL A 52 -14.54 -14.87 -46.10
C VAL A 52 -13.89 -13.51 -46.33
N ARG A 53 -13.53 -12.81 -45.25
CA ARG A 53 -12.81 -11.53 -45.29
C ARG A 53 -11.61 -11.57 -44.33
N PRO A 54 -10.40 -11.94 -44.81
CA PRO A 54 -9.21 -12.09 -43.98
C PRO A 54 -8.75 -10.80 -43.26
N ASP A 55 -9.06 -9.65 -43.83
CA ASP A 55 -8.61 -8.34 -43.37
C ASP A 55 -9.71 -7.57 -42.60
N ALA A 56 -10.70 -8.30 -42.06
CA ALA A 56 -11.79 -7.69 -41.30
C ALA A 56 -11.34 -7.34 -39.87
N THR A 57 -11.04 -6.06 -39.68
CA THR A 57 -10.37 -5.48 -38.51
C THR A 57 -11.03 -5.81 -37.16
N GLY A 58 -12.32 -5.49 -37.03
CA GLY A 58 -13.10 -5.73 -35.82
C GLY A 58 -13.24 -7.22 -35.47
N VAL A 59 -13.06 -8.12 -36.45
CA VAL A 59 -13.13 -9.57 -36.22
C VAL A 59 -11.89 -10.06 -35.48
N ASN A 60 -10.70 -9.56 -35.82
CA ASN A 60 -9.46 -9.94 -35.13
C ASN A 60 -9.47 -9.49 -33.66
N LEU A 61 -10.01 -8.30 -33.37
CA LEU A 61 -10.17 -7.84 -31.99
C LEU A 61 -11.09 -8.75 -31.18
N LEU A 62 -12.29 -9.05 -31.70
CA LEU A 62 -13.25 -9.94 -31.04
C LEU A 62 -12.72 -11.37 -30.90
N LEU A 63 -11.98 -11.86 -31.89
CA LEU A 63 -11.38 -13.18 -31.85
C LEU A 63 -10.27 -13.25 -30.79
N GLY A 64 -9.41 -12.24 -30.72
CA GLY A 64 -8.40 -12.10 -29.67
C GLY A 64 -9.02 -12.05 -28.28
N GLN A 65 -10.06 -11.23 -28.10
CA GLN A 65 -10.82 -11.17 -26.84
C GLN A 65 -11.46 -12.52 -26.48
N SER A 66 -12.03 -13.21 -27.46
CA SER A 66 -12.64 -14.54 -27.23
C SER A 66 -11.59 -15.53 -26.75
N TYR A 67 -10.45 -15.61 -27.45
CA TYR A 67 -9.35 -16.48 -27.04
C TYR A 67 -8.82 -16.15 -25.65
N TYR A 68 -8.58 -14.86 -25.37
CA TYR A 68 -8.07 -14.40 -24.07
C TYR A 68 -9.02 -14.77 -22.92
N ASN A 69 -10.32 -14.52 -23.08
CA ASN A 69 -11.30 -14.82 -22.03
C ASN A 69 -11.59 -16.33 -21.90
N SER A 70 -11.28 -17.13 -22.91
CA SER A 70 -11.26 -18.60 -22.85
C SER A 70 -9.91 -19.17 -22.36
N HIS A 71 -9.01 -18.32 -21.83
CA HIS A 71 -7.67 -18.71 -21.35
C HIS A 71 -6.73 -19.29 -22.42
N HIS A 72 -7.05 -19.11 -23.71
CA HIS A 72 -6.19 -19.45 -24.83
C HIS A 72 -5.26 -18.27 -25.17
N TYR A 73 -4.37 -17.93 -24.22
CA TYR A 73 -3.53 -16.74 -24.31
C TYR A 73 -2.61 -16.74 -25.53
N HIS A 74 -1.94 -17.86 -25.80
CA HIS A 74 -1.11 -18.04 -26.99
C HIS A 74 -1.83 -17.67 -28.31
N ASP A 75 -3.05 -18.16 -28.50
CA ASP A 75 -3.85 -17.92 -29.71
C ASP A 75 -4.39 -16.48 -29.80
N SER A 76 -4.54 -15.80 -28.68
CA SER A 76 -5.03 -14.41 -28.62
C SER A 76 -4.01 -13.40 -29.15
N LEU A 77 -2.71 -13.64 -28.92
CA LEU A 77 -1.62 -12.73 -29.27
C LEU A 77 -1.56 -12.35 -30.76
N PRO A 78 -1.59 -13.29 -31.73
CA PRO A 78 -1.58 -12.92 -33.14
C PRO A 78 -2.85 -12.16 -33.56
N CYS A 79 -3.99 -12.44 -32.93
CA CYS A 79 -5.25 -11.73 -33.19
C CYS A 79 -5.17 -10.27 -32.71
N PHE A 80 -4.69 -10.03 -31.50
CA PHE A 80 -4.47 -8.67 -30.99
C PHE A 80 -3.42 -7.92 -31.79
N LYS A 81 -2.33 -8.58 -32.19
CA LYS A 81 -1.31 -7.96 -33.04
C LYS A 81 -1.89 -7.46 -34.36
N LYS A 82 -2.79 -8.22 -34.99
CA LYS A 82 -3.49 -7.77 -36.21
C LYS A 82 -4.39 -6.57 -35.94
N ALA A 83 -5.20 -6.63 -34.88
CA ALA A 83 -6.08 -5.51 -34.50
C ALA A 83 -5.28 -4.21 -34.23
N LEU A 84 -4.10 -4.31 -33.61
CA LEU A 84 -3.23 -3.17 -33.31
C LEU A 84 -2.45 -2.63 -34.51
N ILE A 85 -2.32 -3.38 -35.62
CA ILE A 85 -1.77 -2.82 -36.86
C ILE A 85 -2.73 -1.78 -37.44
N GLU A 86 -4.04 -1.98 -37.26
CA GLU A 86 -5.09 -1.16 -37.83
C GLU A 86 -5.48 0.00 -36.90
N ASP A 87 -5.60 -0.28 -35.60
CA ASP A 87 -5.80 0.73 -34.56
C ASP A 87 -4.71 0.61 -33.48
N PRO A 88 -3.53 1.22 -33.69
CA PRO A 88 -2.42 1.18 -32.74
C PRO A 88 -2.75 1.81 -31.38
N ALA A 89 -3.80 2.65 -31.31
CA ALA A 89 -4.19 3.36 -30.10
C ALA A 89 -5.28 2.61 -29.29
N ASN A 90 -5.69 1.41 -29.74
CA ASN A 90 -6.72 0.63 -29.08
C ASN A 90 -6.25 0.13 -27.69
N LYS A 91 -6.64 0.85 -26.64
CA LYS A 91 -6.18 0.58 -25.27
C LYS A 91 -6.66 -0.77 -24.75
N ASP A 92 -7.86 -1.20 -25.11
CA ASP A 92 -8.42 -2.50 -24.75
C ASP A 92 -7.54 -3.62 -25.32
N ALA A 93 -7.22 -3.55 -26.61
CA ALA A 93 -6.36 -4.52 -27.28
C ALA A 93 -4.93 -4.50 -26.74
N LEU A 94 -4.36 -3.31 -26.50
CA LEU A 94 -3.04 -3.15 -25.90
C LEU A 94 -2.98 -3.82 -24.52
N TYR A 95 -3.95 -3.52 -23.65
CA TYR A 95 -4.01 -4.07 -22.31
C TYR A 95 -4.19 -5.59 -22.33
N SER A 96 -5.18 -6.11 -23.07
CA SER A 96 -5.43 -7.54 -23.16
C SER A 96 -4.24 -8.31 -23.75
N MET A 97 -3.55 -7.74 -24.74
CA MET A 97 -2.34 -8.33 -25.30
C MET A 97 -1.20 -8.37 -24.29
N ALA A 98 -0.98 -7.31 -23.53
CA ALA A 98 0.04 -7.26 -22.48
C ALA A 98 -0.25 -8.26 -21.35
N ASP A 99 -1.51 -8.39 -20.95
CA ASP A 99 -1.91 -9.37 -19.94
C ASP A 99 -1.73 -10.80 -20.46
N ALA A 100 -2.16 -11.08 -21.70
CA ALA A 100 -1.90 -12.37 -22.35
C ALA A 100 -0.41 -12.72 -22.42
N MET A 101 0.45 -11.74 -22.75
CA MET A 101 1.90 -11.91 -22.73
C MET A 101 2.41 -12.28 -21.34
N THR A 102 1.85 -11.67 -20.28
CA THR A 102 2.23 -11.96 -18.90
C THR A 102 1.88 -13.40 -18.52
N GLN A 103 0.70 -13.89 -18.91
CA GLN A 103 0.28 -15.28 -18.68
C GLN A 103 1.16 -16.30 -19.42
N GLU A 104 1.68 -15.93 -20.59
CA GLU A 104 2.63 -16.75 -21.36
C GLU A 104 4.10 -16.62 -20.88
N GLY A 105 4.35 -15.86 -19.81
CA GLY A 105 5.69 -15.67 -19.25
C GLY A 105 6.55 -14.62 -19.96
N HIS A 106 5.98 -13.83 -20.86
CA HIS A 106 6.63 -12.72 -21.58
C HIS A 106 6.44 -11.37 -20.86
N GLY A 107 6.66 -11.36 -19.54
CA GLY A 107 6.48 -10.17 -18.70
C GLY A 107 7.41 -8.99 -19.08
N ASP A 108 8.60 -9.29 -19.61
CA ASP A 108 9.61 -8.33 -20.07
C ASP A 108 9.11 -7.45 -21.24
N LYS A 109 8.24 -8.01 -22.07
CA LYS A 109 7.59 -7.28 -23.17
C LYS A 109 6.31 -6.61 -22.70
N ALA A 110 5.52 -7.31 -21.88
CA ALA A 110 4.26 -6.81 -21.34
C ALA A 110 4.44 -5.51 -20.55
N ILE A 111 5.50 -5.41 -19.73
CA ILE A 111 5.73 -4.23 -18.90
C ILE A 111 5.85 -2.94 -19.72
N LYS A 112 6.44 -2.98 -20.92
CA LYS A 112 6.54 -1.80 -21.79
C LYS A 112 5.16 -1.24 -22.15
N VAL A 113 4.20 -2.14 -22.41
CA VAL A 113 2.82 -1.78 -22.72
C VAL A 113 2.10 -1.24 -21.48
N PHE A 114 2.26 -1.91 -20.32
CA PHE A 114 1.68 -1.41 -19.07
C PHE A 114 2.22 -0.03 -18.66
N MET A 115 3.52 0.22 -18.86
CA MET A 115 4.11 1.53 -18.65
C MET A 115 3.52 2.58 -19.58
N HIS A 116 3.26 2.25 -20.84
CA HIS A 116 2.62 3.15 -21.80
C HIS A 116 1.18 3.51 -21.41
N LEU A 117 0.42 2.55 -20.86
CA LEU A 117 -0.96 2.75 -20.43
C LEU A 117 -1.11 3.38 -19.04
N ARG A 118 -0.01 3.67 -18.34
CA ARG A 118 0.00 4.15 -16.95
C ARG A 118 -0.84 5.40 -16.69
N ALA A 119 -0.85 6.33 -17.64
CA ALA A 119 -1.57 7.59 -17.53
C ALA A 119 -3.05 7.50 -17.94
N ASP A 120 -3.48 6.34 -18.45
CA ASP A 120 -4.86 6.17 -18.89
C ASP A 120 -5.82 6.14 -17.69
N PRO A 121 -6.95 6.86 -17.70
CA PRO A 121 -7.88 6.87 -16.57
C PRO A 121 -8.55 5.51 -16.28
N VAL A 122 -8.72 4.66 -17.29
CA VAL A 122 -9.44 3.38 -17.16
C VAL A 122 -8.47 2.22 -16.94
N TYR A 123 -7.40 2.18 -17.73
CA TYR A 123 -6.40 1.11 -17.69
C TYR A 123 -5.19 1.43 -16.83
N GLY A 124 -4.95 2.71 -16.50
CA GLY A 124 -3.79 3.15 -15.73
C GLY A 124 -3.65 2.43 -14.40
N PRO A 125 -4.68 2.37 -13.54
CA PRO A 125 -4.59 1.67 -12.25
C PRO A 125 -4.23 0.18 -12.40
N ARG A 126 -4.88 -0.52 -13.33
CA ARG A 126 -4.59 -1.94 -13.63
C ARG A 126 -3.19 -2.13 -14.20
N SER A 127 -2.77 -1.25 -15.09
CA SER A 127 -1.44 -1.29 -15.71
C SER A 127 -0.33 -1.01 -14.69
N CYS A 128 -0.55 -0.07 -13.76
CA CYS A 128 0.34 0.19 -12.63
C CYS A 128 0.45 -1.02 -11.71
N LEU A 129 -0.68 -1.69 -11.43
CA LEU A 129 -0.69 -2.91 -10.64
C LEU A 129 0.14 -4.01 -11.30
N GLN A 130 -0.06 -4.28 -12.59
CA GLN A 130 0.69 -5.30 -13.32
C GLN A 130 2.19 -4.98 -13.40
N ALA A 131 2.56 -3.72 -13.68
CA ALA A 131 3.96 -3.29 -13.67
C ALA A 131 4.59 -3.45 -12.27
N GLY A 132 3.86 -3.09 -11.22
CA GLY A 132 4.30 -3.28 -9.83
C GLY A 132 4.49 -4.75 -9.45
N ILE A 133 3.58 -5.63 -9.89
CA ILE A 133 3.71 -7.10 -9.69
C ILE A 133 4.95 -7.65 -10.41
N TYR A 134 5.21 -7.19 -11.63
CA TYR A 134 6.39 -7.59 -12.38
C TYR A 134 7.69 -7.13 -11.70
N HIS A 135 7.78 -5.88 -11.27
CA HIS A 135 8.97 -5.41 -10.54
C HIS A 135 9.14 -6.12 -9.19
N LEU A 136 8.05 -6.48 -8.49
CA LEU A 136 8.11 -7.31 -7.29
C LEU A 136 8.71 -8.69 -7.57
N SER A 137 8.38 -9.33 -8.69
CA SER A 137 8.91 -10.65 -9.03
C SER A 137 10.40 -10.61 -9.38
N LEU A 138 10.89 -9.47 -9.87
CA LEU A 138 12.33 -9.21 -10.08
C LEU A 138 13.09 -8.79 -8.82
N GLY A 139 12.38 -8.52 -7.71
CA GLY A 139 12.99 -7.96 -6.50
C GLY A 139 13.32 -6.46 -6.59
N GLU A 140 12.84 -5.78 -7.63
CA GLU A 140 13.03 -4.34 -7.84
C GLU A 140 12.01 -3.54 -7.02
N PHE A 141 12.15 -3.57 -5.69
CA PHE A 141 11.13 -3.07 -4.77
C PHE A 141 10.86 -1.56 -4.91
N ASP A 142 11.86 -0.75 -5.26
CA ASP A 142 11.70 0.70 -5.48
C ASP A 142 10.85 1.03 -6.72
N ASN A 143 11.10 0.33 -7.82
CA ASN A 143 10.31 0.46 -9.04
C ASN A 143 8.87 -0.01 -8.80
N ALA A 144 8.71 -1.14 -8.08
CA ALA A 144 7.40 -1.64 -7.70
C ALA A 144 6.60 -0.63 -6.85
N ILE A 145 7.21 -0.04 -5.82
CA ILE A 145 6.57 0.97 -4.98
C ILE A 145 6.16 2.17 -5.82
N THR A 146 7.04 2.65 -6.70
CA THR A 146 6.76 3.80 -7.58
C THR A 146 5.55 3.54 -8.47
N ASP A 147 5.52 2.40 -9.16
CA ASP A 147 4.43 2.05 -10.07
C ASP A 147 3.09 1.93 -9.34
N LEU A 148 3.08 1.21 -8.20
CA LEU A 148 1.88 1.01 -7.40
C LEU A 148 1.36 2.33 -6.79
N MET A 149 2.26 3.21 -6.36
CA MET A 149 1.88 4.55 -5.88
C MET A 149 1.26 5.41 -6.98
N ILE A 150 1.75 5.31 -8.22
CA ILE A 150 1.12 6.01 -9.35
C ILE A 150 -0.30 5.47 -9.58
N GLY A 151 -0.49 4.14 -9.48
CA GLY A 151 -1.81 3.52 -9.59
C GLY A 151 -2.84 4.08 -8.59
N LEU A 152 -2.43 4.32 -7.35
CA LEU A 152 -3.31 4.90 -6.31
C LEU A 152 -3.64 6.39 -6.51
N LYS A 153 -2.92 7.12 -7.38
CA LYS A 153 -3.15 8.55 -7.63
C LYS A 153 -4.27 8.85 -8.62
N HIS A 154 -4.79 7.83 -9.31
CA HIS A 154 -5.92 8.00 -10.23
C HIS A 154 -7.22 8.34 -9.48
N GLU A 155 -8.05 9.20 -10.07
CA GLU A 155 -9.22 9.79 -9.39
C GLU A 155 -10.37 8.78 -9.17
N ASN A 156 -10.42 7.69 -9.94
CA ASN A 156 -11.50 6.68 -9.89
C ASN A 156 -10.96 5.25 -9.95
N VAL A 157 -10.27 4.82 -8.90
CA VAL A 157 -9.77 3.43 -8.79
C VAL A 157 -10.81 2.55 -8.11
N ASP A 158 -11.26 1.49 -8.80
CA ASP A 158 -12.11 0.43 -8.26
C ASP A 158 -11.52 -0.09 -6.94
N ASP A 159 -12.35 -0.31 -5.93
CA ASP A 159 -11.87 -0.68 -4.59
C ASP A 159 -11.13 -2.02 -4.58
N ASP A 160 -11.51 -2.97 -5.43
CA ASP A 160 -10.80 -4.24 -5.60
C ASP A 160 -9.35 -4.02 -6.06
N ILE A 161 -9.15 -3.15 -7.07
CA ILE A 161 -7.83 -2.78 -7.58
C ILE A 161 -7.06 -2.01 -6.52
N LYS A 162 -7.71 -1.06 -5.85
CA LYS A 162 -7.10 -0.23 -4.80
C LYS A 162 -6.57 -1.09 -3.67
N VAL A 163 -7.37 -2.05 -3.21
CA VAL A 163 -6.98 -2.99 -2.15
C VAL A 163 -5.84 -3.89 -2.61
N GLU A 164 -5.87 -4.38 -3.84
CA GLU A 164 -4.78 -5.21 -4.37
C GLU A 164 -3.47 -4.42 -4.52
N ILE A 165 -3.51 -3.19 -5.04
CA ILE A 165 -2.34 -2.30 -5.11
C ILE A 165 -1.75 -2.06 -3.72
N ARG A 166 -2.58 -1.75 -2.73
CA ARG A 166 -2.12 -1.56 -1.34
C ARG A 166 -1.51 -2.83 -0.75
N TYR A 167 -2.06 -3.99 -1.08
CA TYR A 167 -1.53 -5.27 -0.62
C TYR A 167 -0.14 -5.53 -1.21
N LYS A 168 0.05 -5.27 -2.51
CA LYS A 168 1.35 -5.36 -3.18
C LYS A 168 2.35 -4.32 -2.66
N LEU A 169 1.91 -3.10 -2.35
CA LEU A 169 2.74 -2.09 -1.69
C LEU A 169 3.22 -2.55 -0.32
N ALA A 170 2.33 -3.14 0.49
CA ALA A 170 2.72 -3.68 1.80
C ALA A 170 3.82 -4.73 1.66
N GLN A 171 3.70 -5.65 0.69
CA GLN A 171 4.73 -6.65 0.39
C GLN A 171 6.06 -6.00 0.01
N ALA A 172 6.05 -5.00 -0.87
CA ALA A 172 7.25 -4.27 -1.26
C ALA A 172 7.92 -3.59 -0.06
N TYR A 173 7.13 -2.92 0.78
CA TYR A 173 7.63 -2.26 2.00
C TYR A 173 8.23 -3.24 3.00
N PHE A 174 7.60 -4.39 3.23
CA PHE A 174 8.15 -5.41 4.12
C PHE A 174 9.46 -5.99 3.58
N ALA A 175 9.56 -6.22 2.27
CA ALA A 175 10.81 -6.66 1.65
C ALA A 175 11.95 -5.65 1.82
N LYS A 176 11.62 -4.34 1.89
CA LYS A 176 12.56 -3.26 2.20
C LYS A 176 12.77 -2.99 3.70
N ASN A 177 12.23 -3.83 4.59
CA ASN A 177 12.24 -3.65 6.04
C ASN A 177 11.56 -2.33 6.52
N GLN A 178 10.69 -1.75 5.70
CA GLN A 178 9.92 -0.54 6.01
C GLN A 178 8.57 -0.92 6.64
N LEU A 179 8.63 -1.53 7.83
CA LEU A 179 7.46 -2.12 8.51
C LEU A 179 6.31 -1.13 8.73
N SER A 180 6.63 0.12 9.09
CA SER A 180 5.64 1.18 9.33
C SER A 180 4.81 1.48 8.09
N ASN A 181 5.46 1.65 6.93
CA ASN A 181 4.79 1.94 5.66
C ASN A 181 3.91 0.77 5.21
N GLY A 182 4.42 -0.46 5.36
CA GLY A 182 3.63 -1.66 5.05
C GLY A 182 2.39 -1.79 5.93
N LEU A 183 2.51 -1.52 7.24
CA LEU A 183 1.37 -1.50 8.17
C LEU A 183 0.33 -0.45 7.84
N ILE A 184 0.74 0.75 7.39
CA ILE A 184 -0.20 1.79 6.94
C ILE A 184 -1.05 1.24 5.80
N GLN A 185 -0.43 0.63 4.79
CA GLN A 185 -1.17 0.07 3.66
C GLN A 185 -2.14 -1.04 4.08
N LEU A 186 -1.74 -1.94 4.98
CA LEU A 186 -2.62 -2.99 5.49
C LEU A 186 -3.83 -2.44 6.26
N LYS A 187 -3.65 -1.37 7.04
CA LYS A 187 -4.75 -0.73 7.78
C LYS A 187 -5.76 -0.07 6.84
N GLU A 188 -5.27 0.58 5.78
CA GLU A 188 -6.11 1.14 4.72
C GLU A 188 -6.93 0.04 4.03
N ILE A 189 -6.32 -1.12 3.75
CA ILE A 189 -7.06 -2.27 3.21
C ILE A 189 -8.18 -2.68 4.16
N ARG A 190 -7.90 -2.84 5.46
CA ARG A 190 -8.90 -3.25 6.45
C ARG A 190 -10.09 -2.28 6.54
N PHE A 191 -9.87 -1.00 6.28
CA PHE A 191 -10.95 0.00 6.23
C PHE A 191 -11.88 -0.21 5.03
N ILE A 192 -11.33 -0.55 3.87
CA ILE A 192 -12.10 -0.79 2.63
C ILE A 192 -12.74 -2.18 2.64
N ASN A 193 -11.96 -3.20 2.98
CA ASN A 193 -12.36 -4.60 3.05
C ASN A 193 -11.73 -5.28 4.27
N SER A 194 -12.54 -5.46 5.31
CA SER A 194 -12.12 -5.97 6.61
C SER A 194 -11.65 -7.43 6.61
N ASN A 195 -12.02 -8.23 5.60
CA ASN A 195 -11.70 -9.65 5.49
C ASN A 195 -10.83 -9.97 4.26
N TYR A 196 -10.10 -9.00 3.73
CA TYR A 196 -9.24 -9.22 2.58
C TYR A 196 -8.02 -10.10 2.93
N LYS A 197 -7.96 -11.31 2.35
CA LYS A 197 -6.84 -12.26 2.47
C LYS A 197 -6.40 -12.46 3.94
N ASP A 198 -5.10 -12.37 4.19
CA ASP A 198 -4.43 -12.53 5.48
C ASP A 198 -4.12 -11.20 6.18
N VAL A 199 -4.72 -10.08 5.74
CA VAL A 199 -4.40 -8.72 6.19
C VAL A 199 -4.49 -8.57 7.71
N ASN A 200 -5.53 -9.11 8.35
CA ASN A 200 -5.68 -9.01 9.81
C ASN A 200 -4.55 -9.72 10.56
N ALA A 201 -4.13 -10.90 10.09
CA ALA A 201 -3.01 -11.64 10.67
C ALA A 201 -1.68 -10.91 10.44
N LEU A 202 -1.47 -10.35 9.25
CA LEU A 202 -0.28 -9.56 8.92
C LEU A 202 -0.21 -8.29 9.77
N ILE A 203 -1.32 -7.59 10.00
CA ILE A 203 -1.37 -6.42 10.88
C ILE A 203 -0.93 -6.81 12.30
N ALA A 204 -1.51 -7.85 12.88
CA ALA A 204 -1.15 -8.30 14.23
C ALA A 204 0.35 -8.61 14.34
N ARG A 205 0.87 -9.44 13.42
CA ARG A 205 2.27 -9.84 13.38
C ARG A 205 3.23 -8.65 13.24
N TYR A 206 3.01 -7.79 12.25
CA TYR A 206 3.95 -6.69 11.98
C TYR A 206 3.79 -5.54 12.98
N GLN A 207 2.64 -5.38 13.61
CA GLN A 207 2.46 -4.40 14.67
C GLN A 207 3.28 -4.74 15.91
N GLU A 208 3.38 -6.02 16.26
CA GLU A 208 4.29 -6.48 17.33
C GLU A 208 5.76 -6.30 16.95
N LEU A 209 6.14 -6.69 15.73
CA LEU A 209 7.52 -6.54 15.25
C LEU A 209 7.99 -5.08 15.18
N SER A 210 7.12 -4.17 14.70
CA SER A 210 7.41 -2.74 14.66
C SER A 210 7.53 -2.12 16.06
N GLN A 211 6.79 -2.61 17.05
CA GLN A 211 6.98 -2.19 18.45
C GLN A 211 8.37 -2.60 18.95
N ASN A 212 8.85 -3.78 18.58
CA ASN A 212 10.16 -4.26 18.99
C ASN A 212 11.31 -3.53 18.29
N SER A 213 11.20 -3.19 17.00
CA SER A 213 12.29 -2.49 16.27
C SER A 213 12.55 -1.08 16.79
N ASN A 214 11.48 -0.31 17.06
CA ASN A 214 11.63 1.07 17.53
C ASN A 214 12.12 1.13 18.99
N LEU A 215 11.64 0.20 19.82
CA LEU A 215 12.13 0.04 21.18
C LEU A 215 13.59 -0.45 21.18
N GLN A 216 13.96 -1.35 20.25
CA GLN A 216 15.33 -1.80 20.07
C GLN A 216 16.25 -0.64 19.66
N LEU A 217 15.83 0.20 18.70
CA LEU A 217 16.58 1.40 18.33
C LEU A 217 16.77 2.33 19.54
N TYR A 218 15.72 2.57 20.33
CA TYR A 218 15.80 3.35 21.55
C TYR A 218 16.82 2.79 22.56
N LEU A 219 16.88 1.46 22.70
CA LEU A 219 17.77 0.79 23.65
C LEU A 219 19.21 0.67 23.15
N THR A 220 19.42 0.61 21.83
CA THR A 220 20.74 0.28 21.23
C THR A 220 21.40 1.44 20.49
N ALA A 221 20.70 2.55 20.25
CA ALA A 221 21.22 3.73 19.58
C ALA A 221 22.48 4.29 20.27
N GLY A 222 23.44 4.72 19.45
CA GLY A 222 24.59 5.51 19.92
C GLY A 222 24.13 6.81 20.58
N THR A 223 25.03 7.46 21.33
CA THR A 223 24.67 8.64 22.14
C THR A 223 24.00 9.75 21.34
N GLY A 224 24.55 10.10 20.16
CA GLY A 224 23.99 11.13 19.29
C GLY A 224 22.61 10.76 18.73
N ASP A 225 22.47 9.53 18.22
CA ASP A 225 21.22 9.04 17.63
C ASP A 225 20.11 8.94 18.67
N PHE A 226 20.43 8.51 19.89
CA PHE A 226 19.48 8.48 20.98
C PHE A 226 19.01 9.89 21.37
N VAL A 227 19.93 10.85 21.46
CA VAL A 227 19.57 12.24 21.77
C VAL A 227 18.63 12.80 20.71
N ALA A 228 18.93 12.53 19.42
CA ALA A 228 18.06 12.92 18.32
C ALA A 228 16.68 12.25 18.41
N LEU A 229 16.63 10.96 18.75
CA LEU A 229 15.39 10.21 18.93
C LEU A 229 14.54 10.78 20.08
N CYS A 230 15.14 11.04 21.25
CA CYS A 230 14.46 11.65 22.39
C CYS A 230 13.88 13.03 22.06
N ARG A 231 14.61 13.89 21.34
CA ARG A 231 14.08 15.19 20.89
C ARG A 231 12.83 15.02 20.04
N LYS A 232 12.83 14.08 19.10
CA LYS A 232 11.64 13.79 18.29
C LYS A 232 10.50 13.28 19.16
N VAL A 233 10.77 12.40 20.13
CA VAL A 233 9.75 11.91 21.08
C VAL A 233 9.09 13.06 21.84
N ILE A 234 9.87 14.03 22.34
CA ILE A 234 9.34 15.23 23.02
C ILE A 234 8.50 16.08 22.05
N GLN A 235 8.96 16.25 20.81
CA GLN A 235 8.18 16.94 19.76
C GLN A 235 6.86 16.23 19.44
N ALA A 236 6.83 14.90 19.41
CA ALA A 236 5.60 14.15 19.20
C ALA A 236 4.65 14.20 20.41
N TYR A 237 5.20 14.38 21.62
CA TYR A 237 4.41 14.60 22.83
C TYR A 237 3.67 15.94 22.78
N TYR A 238 4.33 17.00 22.27
CA TYR A 238 3.76 18.34 22.12
C TYR A 238 3.41 18.68 20.66
N LYS A 239 2.17 18.40 20.26
CA LYS A 239 1.73 18.57 18.86
C LYS A 239 1.64 20.02 18.38
N ASP A 240 1.25 20.95 19.24
CA ASP A 240 0.89 22.34 18.89
C ASP A 240 1.64 23.39 19.72
N SER A 241 2.84 23.05 20.21
CA SER A 241 3.67 23.94 21.04
C SER A 241 5.04 24.17 20.40
N GLN A 242 5.61 25.36 20.60
CA GLN A 242 6.99 25.61 20.24
C GLN A 242 7.91 25.14 21.37
N LEU A 243 8.94 24.38 21.01
CA LEU A 243 9.85 23.76 21.97
C LEU A 243 11.24 24.34 21.79
N LYS A 244 11.81 24.86 22.88
CA LYS A 244 13.16 25.40 22.91
C LYS A 244 14.01 24.60 23.88
N PHE A 245 14.89 23.77 23.30
CA PHE A 245 15.80 22.94 24.09
C PHE A 245 16.97 23.78 24.61
N MET A 246 17.07 23.87 25.92
CA MET A 246 18.04 24.71 26.62
C MET A 246 19.32 23.94 26.96
N ASP A 247 19.17 22.72 27.48
CA ASP A 247 20.31 21.90 27.90
C ASP A 247 20.01 20.39 27.82
N ILE A 248 21.06 19.58 27.76
CA ILE A 248 20.99 18.12 27.80
C ILE A 248 22.04 17.57 28.76
N ASN A 249 21.57 16.97 29.85
CA ASN A 249 22.44 16.37 30.86
C ASN A 249 22.46 14.84 30.74
N MET A 250 23.62 14.26 30.45
CA MET A 250 23.78 12.81 30.32
C MET A 250 24.31 12.22 31.62
N GLY A 251 23.44 11.52 32.36
CA GLY A 251 23.82 10.71 33.52
C GLY A 251 24.30 9.31 33.11
N GLN A 252 24.74 8.52 34.08
CA GLN A 252 25.18 7.13 33.82
C GLN A 252 24.03 6.22 33.37
N VAL A 253 22.80 6.48 33.86
CA VAL A 253 21.63 5.62 33.63
C VAL A 253 20.44 6.37 33.03
N PHE A 254 20.58 7.68 32.81
CA PHE A 254 19.52 8.55 32.29
C PHE A 254 20.07 9.66 31.39
N THR A 255 19.17 10.30 30.64
CA THR A 255 19.47 11.55 29.91
C THR A 255 18.34 12.54 30.13
N ASP A 256 18.69 13.71 30.64
CA ASP A 256 17.76 14.80 30.91
C ASP A 256 17.79 15.83 29.79
N PHE A 257 16.61 16.33 29.43
CA PHE A 257 16.42 17.43 28.49
C PHE A 257 15.70 18.55 29.21
N VAL A 258 16.35 19.71 29.30
CA VAL A 258 15.76 20.93 29.84
C VAL A 258 15.23 21.76 28.67
N LEU A 259 13.97 22.16 28.74
CA LEU A 259 13.33 22.89 27.65
C LEU A 259 12.29 23.90 28.16
N GLU A 260 12.08 24.94 27.35
CA GLU A 260 10.92 25.83 27.47
C GLU A 260 9.84 25.34 26.49
N VAL A 261 8.60 25.23 26.99
CA VAL A 261 7.42 24.86 26.21
C VAL A 261 6.54 26.09 26.06
N ASP A 262 6.61 26.70 24.88
CA ASP A 262 5.83 27.88 24.53
C ASP A 262 4.51 27.46 23.88
N SER A 263 3.41 27.85 24.51
CA SER A 263 2.07 27.79 23.93
C SER A 263 1.50 29.20 23.77
N PRO A 264 0.42 29.40 22.99
CA PRO A 264 -0.22 30.71 22.87
C PRO A 264 -0.72 31.32 24.20
N LYS A 265 -0.79 30.53 25.28
CA LYS A 265 -1.39 30.93 26.57
C LYS A 265 -0.42 30.90 27.74
N PHE A 266 0.69 30.18 27.65
CA PHE A 266 1.65 29.99 28.74
C PHE A 266 3.02 29.56 28.20
N SER A 267 4.07 29.81 28.99
CA SER A 267 5.45 29.36 28.75
C SER A 267 5.92 28.68 30.03
N ASP A 268 6.14 27.37 29.98
CA ASP A 268 6.55 26.59 31.15
C ASP A 268 7.95 26.02 30.94
N SER A 269 8.75 25.99 32.01
CA SER A 269 10.05 25.32 32.04
C SER A 269 9.87 23.86 32.43
N GLU A 270 10.23 22.93 31.55
CA GLU A 270 10.05 21.50 31.79
C GLU A 270 11.37 20.72 31.69
N ILE A 271 11.41 19.56 32.34
CA ILE A 271 12.50 18.59 32.17
C ILE A 271 11.94 17.23 31.76
N PHE A 272 12.52 16.62 30.73
CA PHE A 272 12.29 15.21 30.41
C PHE A 272 13.50 14.37 30.81
N ARG A 273 13.29 13.33 31.63
CA ARG A 273 14.29 12.33 31.98
C ARG A 273 14.03 11.01 31.26
N PHE A 274 14.96 10.57 30.43
CA PHE A 274 14.87 9.30 29.71
C PHE A 274 15.77 8.23 30.33
N PHE A 275 15.20 7.08 30.67
CA PHE A 275 15.93 5.88 31.08
C PHE A 275 16.07 4.90 29.92
N ARG A 276 17.29 4.41 29.67
CA ARG A 276 17.57 3.37 28.66
C ARG A 276 17.57 1.98 29.27
N THR A 277 16.45 1.58 29.85
CA THR A 277 16.30 0.26 30.46
C THR A 277 14.92 -0.31 30.21
N THR A 278 14.85 -1.65 30.14
CA THR A 278 13.61 -2.42 30.11
C THR A 278 13.19 -2.91 31.50
N GLY A 279 14.04 -2.68 32.52
CA GLY A 279 13.80 -3.07 33.90
C GLY A 279 12.78 -2.17 34.60
N SER A 280 12.59 -2.42 35.90
CA SER A 280 11.74 -1.56 36.72
C SER A 280 12.53 -0.38 37.29
N THR A 281 12.06 0.84 37.08
CA THR A 281 12.65 2.07 37.64
C THR A 281 11.99 2.37 38.99
N GLY A 282 12.79 2.33 40.06
CA GLY A 282 12.30 2.52 41.43
C GLY A 282 12.19 3.98 41.88
N GLU A 283 11.53 4.18 43.02
CA GLU A 283 11.24 5.49 43.61
C GLU A 283 12.46 6.39 43.80
N LEU A 284 13.62 5.84 44.16
CA LEU A 284 14.85 6.63 44.40
C LEU A 284 15.26 7.46 43.18
N PHE A 285 15.10 6.92 41.97
CA PHE A 285 15.42 7.66 40.73
C PHE A 285 14.43 8.79 40.47
N ILE A 286 13.18 8.64 40.92
CA ILE A 286 12.15 9.69 40.80
C ILE A 286 12.36 10.78 41.85
N ARG A 287 12.77 10.43 43.07
CA ARG A 287 13.13 11.39 44.11
C ARG A 287 14.32 12.24 43.70
N ASP A 288 15.36 11.61 43.17
CA ASP A 288 16.53 12.29 42.61
C ASP A 288 16.11 13.26 41.48
N PHE A 289 15.29 12.80 40.54
CA PHE A 289 14.77 13.63 39.48
C PHE A 289 13.97 14.83 40.00
N HIS A 290 13.10 14.61 40.98
CA HIS A 290 12.31 15.67 41.60
C HIS A 290 13.18 16.73 42.28
N GLY A 291 14.29 16.31 42.92
CA GLY A 291 15.30 17.25 43.43
C GLY A 291 15.89 18.10 42.32
N HIS A 292 16.21 17.48 41.18
CA HIS A 292 16.75 18.19 40.01
C HIS A 292 15.79 19.27 39.48
N LEU A 293 14.48 19.00 39.43
CA LEU A 293 13.48 20.01 39.05
C LEU A 293 13.56 21.26 39.94
N HIS A 294 13.73 21.07 41.26
CA HIS A 294 13.85 22.20 42.18
C HIS A 294 15.13 23.00 41.94
N ASP A 295 16.26 22.32 41.70
CA ASP A 295 17.55 22.96 41.44
C ASP A 295 17.53 23.79 40.15
N THR A 296 16.86 23.31 39.12
CA THR A 296 16.71 24.00 37.83
C THR A 296 15.53 24.96 37.79
N LYS A 297 14.71 25.01 38.84
CA LYS A 297 13.44 25.76 38.91
C LYS A 297 12.51 25.42 37.74
N ALA A 298 12.43 24.15 37.39
CA ALA A 298 11.48 23.67 36.39
C ALA A 298 10.09 23.54 37.01
N ASP A 299 9.07 23.91 36.24
CA ASP A 299 7.66 23.88 36.64
C ASP A 299 7.11 22.45 36.66
N ARG A 300 7.61 21.59 35.76
CA ARG A 300 7.16 20.20 35.60
C ARG A 300 8.25 19.27 35.10
N GLY A 301 8.14 18.00 35.44
CA GLY A 301 9.06 16.95 34.99
C GLY A 301 8.35 15.72 34.45
N ILE A 302 8.90 15.13 33.40
CA ILE A 302 8.38 13.92 32.78
C ILE A 302 9.46 12.85 32.76
N CYS A 303 9.20 11.72 33.42
CA CYS A 303 10.09 10.56 33.45
C CYS A 303 9.64 9.52 32.42
N VAL A 304 10.57 9.06 31.58
CA VAL A 304 10.31 8.18 30.45
C VAL A 304 11.16 6.92 30.53
N THR A 305 10.54 5.75 30.42
CA THR A 305 11.26 4.45 30.46
C THR A 305 10.73 3.46 29.42
N ALA A 306 11.61 2.59 28.92
CA ALA A 306 11.24 1.45 28.07
C ALA A 306 10.81 0.21 28.89
N GLY A 307 10.85 0.30 30.23
CA GLY A 307 10.30 -0.66 31.18
C GLY A 307 9.07 -0.11 31.89
N ASN A 308 9.00 -0.29 33.21
CA ASN A 308 7.90 0.14 34.07
C ASN A 308 8.44 0.87 35.31
N PHE A 309 7.63 1.74 35.93
CA PHE A 309 7.95 2.27 37.27
C PHE A 309 7.41 1.36 38.37
N THR A 310 8.06 1.33 39.53
CA THR A 310 7.54 0.58 40.68
C THR A 310 6.29 1.25 41.27
N GLU A 311 5.50 0.53 42.05
CA GLU A 311 4.32 1.09 42.73
C GLU A 311 4.68 2.25 43.66
N GLU A 312 5.84 2.17 44.33
CA GLU A 312 6.33 3.24 45.20
C GLU A 312 6.68 4.50 44.41
N ALA A 313 7.27 4.35 43.22
CA ALA A 313 7.53 5.47 42.32
C ALA A 313 6.23 6.15 41.86
N ARG A 314 5.20 5.36 41.52
CA ARG A 314 3.88 5.88 41.14
C ARG A 314 3.20 6.63 42.29
N ARG A 315 3.21 6.06 43.50
CA ARG A 315 2.70 6.74 44.70
C ARG A 315 3.47 8.01 45.03
N TYR A 316 4.78 8.03 44.80
CA TYR A 316 5.60 9.20 45.07
C TYR A 316 5.20 10.40 44.20
N ILE A 317 4.82 10.21 42.94
CA ILE A 317 4.45 11.35 42.09
C ILE A 317 3.07 11.94 42.41
N GLU A 318 2.24 11.26 43.19
CA GLU A 318 0.91 11.76 43.55
C GLU A 318 1.00 13.13 44.24
N GLY A 319 0.33 14.13 43.66
CA GLY A 319 0.33 15.51 44.15
C GLY A 319 1.60 16.32 43.85
N ARG A 320 2.50 15.80 42.99
CA ARG A 320 3.73 16.48 42.55
C ARG A 320 3.65 16.81 41.05
N PRO A 321 4.42 17.81 40.56
CA PRO A 321 4.42 18.18 39.14
C PRO A 321 5.28 17.21 38.32
N LEU A 322 4.98 15.92 38.43
CA LEU A 322 5.73 14.82 37.82
C LEU A 322 4.80 13.88 37.09
N ASP A 323 5.17 13.52 35.87
CA ASP A 323 4.47 12.52 35.06
C ASP A 323 5.38 11.35 34.67
N LEU A 324 4.77 10.19 34.47
CA LEU A 324 5.45 8.95 34.12
C LEU A 324 4.97 8.44 32.76
N ILE A 325 5.92 8.18 31.86
CA ILE A 325 5.71 7.56 30.56
C ILE A 325 6.40 6.19 30.57
N GLU A 326 5.60 5.14 30.57
CA GLU A 326 6.06 3.75 30.56
C GLU A 326 6.12 3.17 29.14
N LYS A 327 6.63 1.94 29.03
CA LYS A 327 6.84 1.22 27.76
C LYS A 327 5.72 1.41 26.74
N ASN A 328 4.45 1.23 27.12
CA ASN A 328 3.33 1.27 26.17
C ASN A 328 3.10 2.67 25.58
N GLN A 329 3.20 3.71 26.41
CA GLN A 329 3.06 5.09 25.96
C GLN A 329 4.30 5.53 25.16
N LEU A 330 5.52 5.22 25.65
CA LEU A 330 6.76 5.48 24.93
C LEU A 330 6.75 4.83 23.55
N THR A 331 6.30 3.57 23.45
CA THR A 331 6.20 2.87 22.17
C THR A 331 5.24 3.57 21.22
N THR A 332 4.17 4.18 21.74
CA THR A 332 3.21 4.95 20.92
C THR A 332 3.83 6.24 20.40
N LEU A 333 4.61 6.94 21.22
CA LEU A 333 5.36 8.14 20.80
C LEU A 333 6.46 7.80 19.80
N LEU A 334 7.22 6.72 20.05
CA LEU A 334 8.27 6.24 19.14
C LEU A 334 7.72 5.92 17.75
N LYS A 335 6.49 5.39 17.64
CA LYS A 335 5.83 5.16 16.35
C LYS A 335 5.55 6.44 15.55
N GLN A 336 5.36 7.57 16.21
CA GLN A 336 5.05 8.84 15.54
C GLN A 336 6.30 9.51 14.96
N VAL A 337 7.48 9.14 15.45
CA VAL A 337 8.76 9.81 15.14
C VAL A 337 9.72 8.98 14.30
N SER A 338 9.37 7.71 14.07
CA SER A 338 10.15 6.79 13.26
C SER A 338 9.74 6.95 11.80
N VAL A 339 10.63 7.55 11.00
CA VAL A 339 10.51 7.69 9.54
C VAL A 339 11.19 6.51 8.86
#